data_AF-H8H2K3-F1
#
_entry.id   AF-H8H2K3-F1
#
_cell.length_a   1.000
_cell.length_b   1.000
_cell.length_c   1.000
_cell.angle_alpha   90.00
_cell.angle_beta   90.00
_cell.angle_gamma   90.00
#
_symmetry.space_group_name_H-M   'P 1'
#
loop_
_entity.id
_entity.type
_entity.pdbx_description
1 polymer ?
#
loop_
_entity_poly.entity_id
_entity_poly.type
_entity_poly.pdbx_seq_one_letter_code
_entity_poly.pdbx_strand_id
1 'polypeptide(L)'
;MKALSISTPWPTAIERHGKRVENRPRWAPHPHLVAQARRIVGHDLALHSSKTHDKEGMVYLQELTGRIYTRRDVPRGAVTSVVRVTGLLLPGDPCPAGQEDWYFGSVALVLDAVRVLPRPVPMVGGLGFLTLPDDVERDVRAQLERL
;
A
#
# COMPACT_ATOMS: atom_id res chain seq x y z
N MET A 1 -10.33 8.67 -7.73
CA MET A 1 -9.36 7.58 -7.49
C MET A 1 -9.59 7.03 -6.09
N LYS A 2 -9.45 5.70 -5.90
CA LYS A 2 -9.53 5.09 -4.57
C LYS A 2 -8.17 5.14 -3.88
N ALA A 3 -8.19 5.11 -2.55
CA ALA A 3 -7.00 5.06 -1.72
C ALA A 3 -7.12 4.00 -0.64
N LEU A 4 -5.97 3.55 -0.16
CA LEU A 4 -5.84 2.62 0.94
C LEU A 4 -4.81 3.13 1.94
N SER A 5 -5.20 3.21 3.22
CA SER A 5 -4.28 3.56 4.30
C SER A 5 -3.48 2.34 4.74
N ILE A 6 -2.16 2.49 4.78
CA ILE A 6 -1.21 1.45 5.16
C ILE A 6 -0.38 1.95 6.35
N SER A 7 -0.18 1.11 7.36
CA SER A 7 0.72 1.42 8.49
C SER A 7 2.17 1.50 8.03
N THR A 8 2.92 2.46 8.57
CA THR A 8 4.38 2.46 8.42
C THR A 8 4.98 1.23 9.09
N PRO A 9 5.99 0.56 8.49
CA PRO A 9 6.79 0.99 7.33
C PRO A 9 6.34 0.47 5.96
N TRP A 10 5.24 -0.27 5.88
CA TRP A 10 4.92 -1.04 4.67
C TRP A 10 4.84 -0.21 3.36
N PRO A 11 4.41 1.07 3.33
CA PRO A 11 4.56 1.93 2.15
C PRO A 11 6.02 2.01 1.67
N THR A 12 6.98 2.17 2.58
CA THR A 12 8.41 2.25 2.25
C THR A 12 8.92 0.94 1.67
N ALA A 13 8.45 -0.21 2.17
CA ALA A 13 8.79 -1.51 1.59
C ALA A 13 8.29 -1.63 0.14
N ILE A 14 7.07 -1.16 -0.14
CA ILE A 14 6.48 -1.14 -1.49
C ILE A 14 7.29 -0.22 -2.42
N GLU A 15 7.57 0.98 -1.95
CA GLU A 15 8.22 2.05 -2.72
C GLU A 15 9.69 1.76 -3.03
N ARG A 16 10.41 1.09 -2.12
CA ARG A 16 11.89 1.02 -2.18
C ARG A 16 12.48 -0.38 -2.23
N HIS A 17 11.72 -1.40 -1.82
CA HIS A 17 12.27 -2.73 -1.54
C HIS A 17 11.55 -3.85 -2.28
N GLY A 18 10.80 -3.51 -3.33
CA GLY A 18 10.22 -4.53 -4.20
C GLY A 18 9.03 -5.29 -3.60
N LYS A 19 8.46 -4.83 -2.48
CA LYS A 19 7.18 -5.38 -1.99
C LYS A 19 6.08 -5.08 -3.00
N ARG A 20 5.45 -6.12 -3.53
CA ARG A 20 4.37 -6.11 -4.54
C ARG A 20 3.12 -6.83 -4.05
N VAL A 21 3.03 -7.09 -2.76
CA VAL A 21 1.84 -7.63 -2.09
C VAL A 21 1.50 -6.79 -0.87
N GLU A 22 0.24 -6.40 -0.72
CA GLU A 22 -0.27 -5.70 0.47
C GLU A 22 -1.18 -6.64 1.27
N ASN A 23 -0.66 -7.13 2.40
CA ASN A 23 -1.35 -8.11 3.23
C ASN A 23 -2.54 -7.47 3.97
N ARG A 24 -3.70 -8.11 3.87
CA ARG A 24 -4.96 -7.70 4.52
C ARG A 24 -5.67 -8.89 5.18
N PRO A 25 -5.00 -9.66 6.08
CA PRO A 25 -5.57 -10.87 6.66
C PRO A 25 -6.91 -10.62 7.38
N ARG A 26 -7.06 -9.43 8.00
CA ARG A 26 -8.30 -9.02 8.68
C ARG A 26 -9.48 -8.84 7.72
N TRP A 27 -9.30 -8.83 6.40
CA TRP A 27 -10.40 -8.78 5.44
C TRP A 27 -11.05 -10.14 5.17
N ALA A 28 -10.37 -11.25 5.51
CA ALA A 28 -10.89 -12.60 5.30
C ALA A 28 -12.32 -12.81 5.88
N PRO A 29 -12.64 -12.40 7.13
CA PRO A 29 -14.00 -12.52 7.67
C PRO A 29 -14.99 -11.44 7.19
N HIS A 30 -14.59 -10.56 6.26
CA HIS A 30 -15.41 -9.42 5.82
C HIS A 30 -15.66 -9.46 4.31
N PRO A 31 -16.70 -10.19 3.85
CA PRO A 31 -16.99 -10.38 2.43
C PRO A 31 -17.14 -9.08 1.64
N HIS A 32 -17.67 -8.03 2.27
CA HIS A 32 -17.84 -6.72 1.63
C HIS A 32 -16.49 -6.04 1.31
N LEU A 33 -15.45 -6.22 2.15
CA LEU A 33 -14.11 -5.70 1.88
C LEU A 33 -13.42 -6.50 0.77
N VAL A 34 -13.58 -7.83 0.78
CA VAL A 34 -13.08 -8.70 -0.31
C VAL A 34 -13.76 -8.33 -1.64
N ALA A 35 -15.08 -8.10 -1.63
CA ALA A 35 -15.82 -7.66 -2.82
C ALA A 35 -15.37 -6.28 -3.31
N GLN A 36 -15.10 -5.34 -2.41
CA GLN A 36 -14.49 -4.05 -2.78
C GLN A 36 -13.10 -4.25 -3.40
N ALA A 37 -12.25 -5.08 -2.79
CA ALA A 37 -10.92 -5.38 -3.30
C ALA A 37 -10.95 -5.95 -4.73
N ARG A 38 -11.87 -6.89 -4.99
CA ARG A 38 -12.09 -7.45 -6.35
C ARG A 38 -12.42 -6.37 -7.37
N ARG A 39 -13.21 -5.35 -7.01
CA ARG A 39 -13.56 -4.23 -7.91
C ARG A 39 -12.40 -3.27 -8.17
N ILE A 40 -11.37 -3.28 -7.33
CA ILE A 40 -10.17 -2.44 -7.51
C ILE A 40 -9.14 -3.13 -8.40
N VAL A 41 -9.19 -4.46 -8.54
CA VAL A 41 -8.34 -5.18 -9.50
C VAL A 41 -8.55 -4.60 -10.90
N GLY A 42 -7.46 -4.27 -11.58
CA GLY A 42 -7.49 -3.58 -12.86
C GLY A 42 -7.39 -2.05 -12.78
N HIS A 43 -7.39 -1.47 -11.57
CA HIS A 43 -7.39 -0.02 -11.37
C HIS A 43 -6.17 0.48 -10.59
N ASP A 44 -5.92 1.78 -10.71
CA ASP A 44 -4.96 2.50 -9.89
C ASP A 44 -5.50 2.73 -8.48
N LEU A 45 -4.62 2.56 -7.49
CA LEU A 45 -4.88 2.74 -6.08
C LEU A 45 -3.83 3.67 -5.47
N ALA A 46 -4.27 4.75 -4.83
CA ALA A 46 -3.39 5.61 -4.06
C ALA A 46 -3.04 4.96 -2.71
N LEU A 47 -1.76 4.97 -2.36
CA LEU A 47 -1.28 4.49 -1.07
C LEU A 47 -1.09 5.67 -0.13
N HIS A 48 -1.87 5.65 0.95
CA HIS A 48 -1.73 6.61 2.04
C HIS A 48 -0.86 6.00 3.14
N SER A 49 0.28 6.62 3.42
CA SER A 49 1.15 6.26 4.53
C SER A 49 0.57 6.79 5.83
N SER A 50 0.02 5.90 6.66
CA SER A 50 -0.69 6.29 7.87
C SER A 50 0.25 6.75 8.99
N LYS A 51 -0.31 7.42 10.00
CA LYS A 51 0.43 7.79 11.21
C LYS A 51 0.66 6.59 12.14
N THR A 52 -0.03 5.47 11.90
CA THR A 52 0.13 4.23 12.65
C THR A 52 1.47 3.58 12.33
N HIS A 53 2.09 3.04 13.37
CA HIS A 53 3.45 2.50 13.32
C HIS A 53 3.42 1.02 13.72
N ASP A 54 3.78 0.17 12.79
CA ASP A 54 3.95 -1.26 13.01
C ASP A 54 5.39 -1.54 13.44
N LYS A 55 5.59 -1.71 14.75
CA LYS A 55 6.93 -1.91 15.32
C LYS A 55 7.58 -3.21 14.85
N GLU A 56 6.80 -4.28 14.74
CA GLU A 56 7.29 -5.57 14.28
C GLU A 56 7.67 -5.49 12.79
N GLY A 57 6.84 -4.82 11.99
CA GLY A 57 7.14 -4.54 10.59
C GLY A 57 8.44 -3.74 10.38
N MET A 58 8.77 -2.81 11.29
CA MET A 58 10.03 -2.07 11.26
C MET A 58 11.24 -2.98 11.47
N VAL A 59 11.18 -3.85 12.49
CA VAL A 59 12.25 -4.81 12.80
C VAL A 59 12.43 -5.76 11.62
N TYR A 60 11.32 -6.32 11.13
CA TYR A 60 11.32 -7.20 9.96
C TYR A 60 11.96 -6.54 8.74
N LEU A 61 11.56 -5.30 8.42
CA LEU A 61 12.11 -4.57 7.28
C LEU A 61 13.61 -4.31 7.44
N GLN A 62 14.06 -3.99 8.66
CA GLN A 62 15.48 -3.79 8.94
C GLN A 62 16.28 -5.07 8.76
N GLU A 63 15.80 -6.19 9.31
CA GLU A 63 16.46 -7.50 9.17
C GLU A 63 16.56 -7.93 7.71
N LEU A 64 15.47 -7.77 6.95
CA LEU A 64 15.41 -8.16 5.55
C LEU A 64 16.27 -7.28 4.63
N THR A 65 16.36 -5.98 4.90
CA THR A 65 16.98 -5.02 3.97
C THR A 65 18.31 -4.45 4.45
N GLY A 66 18.69 -4.71 5.70
CA GLY A 66 19.84 -4.10 6.37
C GLY A 66 19.70 -2.58 6.61
N ARG A 67 18.53 -1.99 6.32
CA ARG A 67 18.32 -0.53 6.43
C ARG A 67 17.42 -0.17 7.60
N ILE A 68 17.84 0.84 8.35
CA ILE A 68 17.04 1.42 9.42
C ILE A 68 16.25 2.59 8.83
N TYR A 69 14.93 2.56 9.01
CA TYR A 69 14.07 3.71 8.77
C TYR A 69 13.60 4.27 10.11
N THR A 70 13.64 5.57 10.26
CA THR A 70 13.04 6.27 11.40
C THR A 70 11.75 6.94 10.98
N ARG A 71 11.00 7.45 11.97
CA ARG A 71 9.79 8.26 11.72
C ARG A 71 10.03 9.53 10.89
N ARG A 72 11.29 9.96 10.74
CA ARG A 72 11.68 11.13 9.94
C ARG A 72 11.95 10.76 8.48
N ASP A 73 12.29 9.49 8.22
CA ASP A 73 12.65 9.01 6.88
C ASP A 73 11.43 8.63 6.04
N VAL A 74 10.28 8.46 6.69
CA VAL A 74 9.04 8.01 6.06
C VAL A 74 7.95 9.09 6.18
N PRO A 75 7.42 9.60 5.05
CA PRO A 75 6.27 10.48 5.08
C PRO A 75 5.08 9.80 5.76
N ARG A 76 4.28 10.55 6.52
CA ARG A 76 3.13 10.05 7.28
C ARG A 76 1.96 11.02 7.18
N GLY A 77 0.73 10.50 7.20
CA GLY A 77 -0.48 11.28 7.02
C GLY A 77 -0.60 11.88 5.62
N ALA A 78 -0.13 11.16 4.61
CA ALA A 78 -0.07 11.64 3.23
C ALA A 78 -0.18 10.47 2.25
N VAL A 79 -0.71 10.77 1.06
CA VAL A 79 -0.55 9.90 -0.11
C VAL A 79 0.89 10.02 -0.60
N THR A 80 1.58 8.88 -0.71
CA THR A 80 3.01 8.83 -1.06
C THR A 80 3.28 8.17 -2.40
N SER A 81 2.37 7.31 -2.85
CA SER A 81 2.53 6.58 -4.11
C SER A 81 1.18 6.17 -4.70
N VAL A 82 1.19 5.84 -5.98
CA VAL A 82 0.07 5.20 -6.67
C VAL A 82 0.57 3.89 -7.27
N VAL A 83 -0.22 2.84 -7.10
CA VAL A 83 0.09 1.49 -7.61
C VAL A 83 -1.04 1.00 -8.49
N ARG A 84 -0.74 0.12 -9.43
CA ARG A 84 -1.77 -0.66 -10.13
C ARG A 84 -2.09 -1.90 -9.31
N VAL A 85 -3.36 -2.16 -9.05
CA VAL A 85 -3.78 -3.44 -8.45
C VAL A 85 -4.00 -4.45 -9.57
N THR A 86 -3.18 -5.49 -9.62
CA THR A 86 -3.19 -6.51 -10.68
C THR A 86 -3.89 -7.79 -10.26
N GLY A 87 -4.10 -8.00 -8.96
CA GLY A 87 -4.76 -9.19 -8.46
C GLY A 87 -5.18 -9.08 -7.00
N LEU A 88 -5.89 -10.11 -6.54
CA LEU A 88 -6.30 -10.32 -5.16
C LEU A 88 -6.05 -11.78 -4.82
N LEU A 89 -5.19 -12.01 -3.83
CA LEU A 89 -4.95 -13.33 -3.25
C LEU A 89 -5.97 -13.59 -2.14
N LEU A 90 -6.39 -14.83 -2.00
CA LEU A 90 -7.25 -15.38 -0.96
C LEU A 90 -6.48 -16.43 -0.14
N PRO A 91 -6.97 -16.81 1.05
CA PRO A 91 -6.35 -17.87 1.83
C PRO A 91 -6.22 -19.16 1.02
N GLY A 92 -5.00 -19.70 0.94
CA GLY A 92 -4.67 -20.90 0.16
C GLY A 92 -4.14 -20.63 -1.25
N ASP A 93 -4.22 -19.40 -1.75
CA ASP A 93 -3.60 -19.04 -3.04
C ASP A 93 -2.06 -19.09 -2.92
N PRO A 94 -1.36 -19.48 -4.01
CA PRO A 94 0.10 -19.53 -4.00
C PRO A 94 0.71 -18.14 -3.85
N CYS A 95 1.88 -18.08 -3.21
CA CYS A 95 2.69 -16.87 -3.17
C CYS A 95 3.10 -16.48 -4.60
N PRO A 96 2.96 -15.20 -4.99
CA PRO A 96 3.56 -14.71 -6.23
C PRO A 96 5.08 -14.87 -6.19
N ALA A 97 5.68 -15.31 -7.29
CA ALA A 97 7.12 -15.53 -7.37
C ALA A 97 7.91 -14.25 -7.01
N GLY A 98 8.93 -14.40 -6.17
CA GLY A 98 9.77 -13.28 -5.71
C GLY A 98 9.09 -12.39 -4.66
N GLN A 99 7.98 -12.84 -4.07
CA GLN A 99 7.26 -12.16 -2.98
C GLN A 99 7.19 -12.98 -1.70
N GLU A 100 8.03 -14.02 -1.58
CA GLU A 100 8.06 -14.96 -0.46
C GLU A 100 8.37 -14.26 0.87
N ASP A 101 9.24 -13.24 0.84
CA ASP A 101 9.55 -12.39 1.99
C ASP A 101 8.41 -11.40 2.32
N TRP A 102 7.46 -11.20 1.42
CA TRP A 102 6.47 -10.14 1.54
C TRP A 102 5.05 -10.64 1.75
N TYR A 103 4.76 -11.89 1.40
CA TYR A 103 3.42 -12.48 1.45
C TYR A 103 3.23 -13.34 2.70
N PHE A 104 2.17 -13.08 3.47
CA PHE A 104 1.93 -13.77 4.75
C PHE A 104 0.76 -14.77 4.68
N GLY A 105 0.46 -15.33 3.51
CA GLY A 105 -0.41 -16.50 3.36
C GLY A 105 -1.92 -16.27 3.54
N SER A 106 -2.40 -15.04 3.41
CA SER A 106 -3.82 -14.71 3.59
C SER A 106 -4.35 -13.80 2.46
N VAL A 107 -5.45 -13.07 2.72
CA VAL A 107 -5.96 -12.06 1.78
C VAL A 107 -4.89 -11.00 1.55
N ALA A 108 -4.55 -10.73 0.29
CA ALA A 108 -3.59 -9.68 -0.07
C ALA A 108 -3.89 -9.09 -1.45
N LEU A 109 -3.64 -7.79 -1.63
CA LEU A 109 -3.65 -7.18 -2.96
C LEU A 109 -2.31 -7.43 -3.65
N VAL A 110 -2.33 -7.81 -4.93
CA VAL A 110 -1.14 -7.85 -5.78
C VAL A 110 -0.98 -6.48 -6.45
N LEU A 111 0.20 -5.90 -6.30
CA LEU A 111 0.53 -4.54 -6.69
C LEU A 111 1.57 -4.55 -7.81
N ASP A 112 1.44 -3.63 -8.74
CA ASP A 112 2.41 -3.40 -9.81
C ASP A 112 2.50 -1.89 -10.13
N ALA A 113 3.37 -1.51 -11.07
CA ALA A 113 3.52 -0.15 -11.58
C ALA A 113 3.58 0.91 -10.45
N VAL A 114 4.43 0.66 -9.46
CA VAL A 114 4.61 1.53 -8.30
C VAL A 114 5.19 2.87 -8.74
N ARG A 115 4.39 3.93 -8.61
CA ARG A 115 4.78 5.30 -8.95
C ARG A 115 4.82 6.13 -7.67
N VAL A 116 6.04 6.43 -7.21
CA VAL A 116 6.26 7.24 -6.01
C VAL A 116 6.07 8.71 -6.36
N LEU A 117 5.25 9.41 -5.58
CA LEU A 117 5.01 10.83 -5.80
C LEU A 117 6.24 11.64 -5.38
N PRO A 118 6.73 12.58 -6.20
CA PRO A 118 7.86 13.44 -5.83
C PRO A 118 7.61 14.24 -4.55
N ARG A 119 6.36 14.64 -4.29
CA ARG A 119 5.93 15.31 -3.07
C ARG A 119 4.73 14.59 -2.46
N PRO A 120 4.84 14.07 -1.23
CA PRO A 120 3.70 13.50 -0.53
C PRO A 120 2.54 14.49 -0.43
N VAL A 121 1.32 14.04 -0.71
CA VAL A 121 0.11 14.89 -0.66
C VAL A 121 -0.61 14.66 0.67
N PRO A 122 -0.66 15.64 1.59
CA PRO A 122 -1.27 15.47 2.91
C PRO A 122 -2.74 15.06 2.80
N MET A 123 -3.14 14.07 3.60
CA MET A 123 -4.51 13.59 3.64
C MET A 123 -4.78 12.87 4.97
N VAL A 124 -6.00 12.99 5.50
CA VAL A 124 -6.44 12.14 6.60
C VAL A 124 -6.78 10.75 6.08
N GLY A 125 -6.09 9.73 6.58
CA GLY A 125 -6.39 8.34 6.28
C GLY A 125 -7.68 7.82 6.90
N GLY A 126 -8.06 6.60 6.55
CA GLY A 126 -9.28 5.95 7.04
C GLY A 126 -9.19 4.42 6.96
N LEU A 127 -10.16 3.75 7.58
CA LEU A 127 -10.29 2.29 7.51
C LEU A 127 -10.90 1.87 6.16
N GLY A 128 -10.40 0.77 5.60
CA GLY A 128 -10.86 0.23 4.32
C GLY A 128 -10.46 1.10 3.13
N PHE A 129 -11.20 0.95 2.02
CA PHE A 129 -11.01 1.77 0.83
C PHE A 129 -11.73 3.11 0.97
N LEU A 130 -11.02 4.20 0.72
CA LEU A 130 -11.54 5.56 0.73
C LEU A 130 -11.48 6.17 -0.68
N THR A 131 -12.33 7.15 -0.95
CA THR A 131 -12.21 8.00 -2.14
C THR A 131 -11.29 9.16 -1.78
N LEU A 132 -10.35 9.51 -2.66
CA LEU A 132 -9.56 10.74 -2.48
C LEU A 132 -10.48 11.96 -2.55
N PRO A 133 -10.33 12.96 -1.67
CA PRO A 133 -10.89 14.29 -1.86
C PRO A 133 -10.45 14.87 -3.20
N ASP A 134 -11.31 15.68 -3.83
CA ASP A 134 -11.08 16.18 -5.20
C ASP A 134 -9.79 17.00 -5.34
N ASP A 135 -9.45 17.78 -4.33
CA ASP A 135 -8.20 18.55 -4.26
C ASP A 135 -6.97 17.64 -4.14
N VAL A 136 -7.03 16.63 -3.27
CA VAL A 136 -5.97 15.62 -3.12
C VAL A 136 -5.80 14.82 -4.42
N GLU A 137 -6.89 14.39 -5.05
CA GLU A 137 -6.84 13.64 -6.31
C GLU A 137 -6.23 14.46 -7.44
N ARG A 138 -6.61 15.73 -7.57
CA ARG A 138 -6.03 16.65 -8.57
C ARG A 138 -4.53 16.78 -8.37
N ASP A 139 -4.06 16.97 -7.13
CA ASP A 139 -2.65 17.11 -6.82
C ASP A 139 -1.85 15.82 -7.08
N VAL A 140 -2.44 14.65 -6.79
CA VAL A 140 -1.85 13.35 -7.12
C VAL A 140 -1.71 13.19 -8.64
N ARG A 141 -2.77 13.48 -9.41
CA ARG A 141 -2.75 13.35 -10.87
C ARG A 141 -1.75 14.27 -11.54
N ALA A 142 -1.69 15.53 -11.09
CA ALA A 142 -0.73 16.52 -11.61
C ALA A 142 0.73 16.09 -11.39
N GLN A 143 1.01 15.29 -10.35
CA GLN A 143 2.33 14.69 -10.14
C GLN A 143 2.58 13.47 -11.03
N LEU A 144 1.57 12.60 -11.20
CA LEU A 144 1.68 11.42 -12.06
C LEU A 144 1.92 11.76 -13.53
N GLU A 145 1.37 12.86 -14.03
CA GLU A 145 1.60 13.33 -15.42
C GLU A 145 3.04 13.78 -15.69
N ARG A 146 3.86 13.93 -14.65
CA ARG A 146 5.25 14.41 -14.72
C ARG A 146 6.28 13.31 -14.45
N LEU A 147 5.83 12.08 -14.21
CA LEU A 147 6.67 10.89 -14.01
C LEU A 147 6.91 10.18 -15.35
#